data_AF-A0A7V6GU80-F1
#
_entry.id   AF-A0A7V6GU80-F1
#
_cell.length_a   1.000
_cell.length_b   1.000
_cell.length_c   1.000
_cell.angle_alpha   90.00
_cell.angle_beta   90.00
_cell.angle_gamma   90.00
#
_symmetry.space_group_name_H-M   'P 1'
#
loop_
_entity.id
_entity.type
_entity.pdbx_description
1 polymer ?
#
loop_
_entity_poly.entity_id
_entity_poly.type
_entity_poly.pdbx_seq_one_letter_code
_entity_poly.pdbx_strand_id
1 'polypeptide(L)'
;RFAKDAKAEGFKEIAVLFEQVAKIEKDHEERYRKLLANINDGIVFSRDSETIWECTNCGHVVIGKKAPQMCPVCDHPRDYFEIKVVNY
;
A
#
# COMPACT_ATOMS: atom_id res chain seq x y z
N ARG A 1 -8.30 24.32 -3.80
CA ARG A 1 -7.85 25.66 -4.28
C ARG A 1 -7.90 25.70 -5.80
N PHE A 2 -7.03 24.97 -6.52
CA PHE A 2 -6.97 25.01 -7.99
C PHE A 2 -8.27 24.66 -8.73
N ALA A 3 -9.02 23.65 -8.29
CA ALA A 3 -10.33 23.34 -8.89
C ALA A 3 -11.31 24.52 -8.81
N LYS A 4 -11.32 25.25 -7.69
CA LYS A 4 -12.18 26.42 -7.47
C LYS A 4 -11.75 27.57 -8.38
N ASP A 5 -10.46 27.81 -8.50
CA ASP A 5 -9.90 28.86 -9.35
C ASP A 5 -10.20 28.57 -10.82
N ALA A 6 -9.95 27.34 -11.29
CA ALA A 6 -10.29 26.89 -12.64
C ALA A 6 -11.79 27.01 -12.96
N LYS A 7 -12.66 26.72 -11.99
CA LYS A 7 -14.11 26.90 -12.16
C LYS A 7 -14.51 28.37 -12.28
N ALA A 8 -13.87 29.26 -11.52
CA ALA A 8 -14.11 30.70 -11.57
C ALA A 8 -13.66 31.31 -12.91
N GLU A 9 -12.59 30.78 -13.50
CA GLU A 9 -12.07 31.18 -14.81
C GLU A 9 -12.80 30.52 -16.00
N GLY A 10 -13.78 29.63 -15.75
CA GLY A 10 -14.56 28.96 -16.78
C GLY A 10 -13.97 27.66 -17.32
N PHE A 11 -12.82 27.21 -16.81
CA PHE A 11 -12.14 25.98 -17.21
C PHE A 11 -12.73 24.74 -16.50
N LYS A 12 -13.94 24.34 -16.92
CA LYS A 12 -14.70 23.25 -16.26
C LYS A 12 -13.98 21.90 -16.25
N GLU A 13 -13.35 21.51 -17.36
CA GLU A 13 -12.64 20.22 -17.45
C GLU A 13 -11.42 20.17 -16.52
N ILE A 14 -10.66 21.28 -16.44
CA ILE A 14 -9.52 21.42 -15.54
C ILE A 14 -9.97 21.40 -14.08
N ALA A 15 -11.11 22.02 -13.76
CA ALA A 15 -11.68 21.96 -12.41
C ALA A 15 -11.99 20.51 -11.99
N VAL A 16 -12.64 19.73 -12.88
CA VAL A 16 -12.93 18.31 -12.64
C VAL A 16 -11.64 17.52 -12.48
N LEU A 17 -10.63 17.75 -13.32
CA LEU A 17 -9.32 17.10 -13.19
C LEU A 17 -8.72 17.33 -11.81
N PHE A 18 -8.68 18.57 -11.33
CA PHE A 18 -8.14 18.88 -10.00
C PHE A 18 -8.95 18.24 -8.86
N GLU A 19 -10.26 18.10 -9.00
CA GLU A 19 -11.09 17.38 -8.02
C GLU A 19 -10.78 15.88 -7.99
N GLN A 20 -10.56 15.25 -9.15
CA GLN A 20 -10.20 13.84 -9.21
C GLN A 20 -8.79 13.58 -8.68
N VAL A 21 -7.81 14.43 -9.03
CA VAL A 21 -6.47 14.38 -8.45
C VAL A 21 -6.55 14.49 -6.93
N ALA A 22 -7.33 15.43 -6.39
CA ALA A 22 -7.48 15.56 -4.94
C ALA A 22 -8.04 14.29 -4.26
N LYS A 23 -8.90 13.52 -4.93
CA LYS A 23 -9.38 12.22 -4.42
C LYS A 23 -8.28 11.16 -4.43
N ILE A 24 -7.50 11.08 -5.51
CA ILE A 24 -6.35 10.16 -5.63
C ILE A 24 -5.33 10.44 -4.53
N GLU A 25 -5.00 11.71 -4.31
CA GLU A 25 -4.00 12.07 -3.28
C GLU A 25 -4.50 11.78 -1.85
N LYS A 26 -5.81 11.81 -1.62
CA LYS A 26 -6.39 11.35 -0.36
C LYS A 26 -6.17 9.85 -0.17
N ASP A 27 -6.38 9.05 -1.20
CA ASP A 27 -6.13 7.60 -1.14
C ASP A 27 -4.64 7.30 -0.91
N HIS A 28 -3.74 8.08 -1.54
CA HIS A 28 -2.30 8.01 -1.27
C HIS A 28 -1.98 8.30 0.20
N GLU A 29 -2.53 9.38 0.77
CA GLU A 29 -2.35 9.74 2.17
C GLU A 29 -2.83 8.63 3.11
N GLU A 30 -4.04 8.10 2.88
CA GLU A 30 -4.60 7.02 3.69
C GLU A 30 -3.71 5.77 3.66
N ARG A 31 -3.19 5.40 2.49
CA ARG A 31 -2.24 4.29 2.34
C ARG A 31 -0.96 4.54 3.12
N TYR A 32 -0.35 5.72 2.98
CA TYR A 32 0.89 6.04 3.69
C TYR A 32 0.71 6.07 5.21
N ARG A 33 -0.42 6.60 5.70
CA ARG A 33 -0.74 6.59 7.14
C ARG A 33 -0.88 5.17 7.68
N LYS A 34 -1.53 4.26 6.94
CA LYS A 34 -1.62 2.83 7.32
C LYS A 34 -0.26 2.15 7.35
N LEU A 35 0.59 2.39 6.36
CA LEU A 35 1.95 1.84 6.33
C LEU A 35 2.81 2.38 7.47
N LEU A 36 2.72 3.67 7.77
CA LEU A 36 3.41 4.29 8.91
C LEU A 36 2.94 3.71 10.24
N ALA A 37 1.64 3.49 10.42
CA ALA A 37 1.10 2.83 11.61
C ALA A 37 1.68 1.41 11.76
N ASN A 38 1.74 0.63 10.68
CA ASN A 38 2.35 -0.70 10.72
C ASN A 38 3.82 -0.68 11.15
N ILE A 39 4.58 0.35 10.75
CA ILE A 39 5.98 0.53 11.17
C ILE A 39 6.04 0.85 12.66
N ASN A 40 5.26 1.84 13.12
CA ASN A 40 5.26 2.28 14.52
C ASN A 40 4.82 1.17 15.48
N ASP A 41 3.84 0.36 15.07
CA ASP A 41 3.32 -0.75 15.87
C ASP A 41 4.18 -2.02 15.74
N GLY A 42 5.23 -2.01 14.90
CA GLY A 42 6.11 -3.15 14.70
C GLY A 42 5.45 -4.34 13.99
N ILE A 43 4.35 -4.11 13.28
CA ILE A 43 3.53 -5.14 12.66
C ILE A 43 3.76 -5.28 11.14
N VAL A 44 4.73 -4.61 10.53
CA VAL A 44 4.99 -4.73 9.06
C VAL A 44 5.02 -6.20 8.60
N PHE A 45 5.68 -7.07 9.37
CA PHE A 45 5.88 -8.49 9.06
C PHE A 45 5.19 -9.45 10.04
N SER A 46 4.12 -9.00 10.71
CA SER A 46 3.34 -9.86 11.61
C SER A 46 1.86 -9.47 11.70
N ARG A 47 1.00 -10.44 11.97
CA ARG A 47 -0.44 -10.27 12.24
C ARG A 47 -0.86 -11.13 13.43
N ASP A 48 -1.96 -10.75 14.07
CA ASP A 48 -2.50 -11.50 15.23
C ASP A 48 -3.07 -12.87 14.82
N SER A 49 -3.69 -12.92 13.63
CA SER A 49 -4.19 -14.13 12.99
C SER A 49 -3.20 -14.66 11.95
N GLU A 50 -3.40 -15.91 11.53
CA GLU A 50 -2.67 -16.42 10.37
C GLU A 50 -2.94 -15.54 9.15
N THR A 51 -1.90 -15.34 8.34
CA THR A 51 -1.92 -14.57 7.12
C THR A 51 -1.04 -15.26 6.09
N ILE A 52 -1.35 -15.02 4.83
CA ILE A 52 -0.57 -15.53 3.70
C ILE A 52 0.48 -14.46 3.35
N TRP A 53 1.75 -14.80 3.50
CA TRP A 53 2.87 -13.95 3.12
C TRP A 53 3.43 -14.41 1.78
N GLU A 54 3.72 -13.47 0.91
CA GLU A 54 4.28 -13.71 -0.42
C GLU A 54 5.61 -12.98 -0.57
N CYS A 55 6.64 -13.70 -1.01
CA CYS A 55 7.93 -13.12 -1.33
C CYS A 55 7.86 -12.39 -2.67
N THR A 56 7.98 -11.06 -2.66
CA THR A 56 7.99 -10.19 -3.84
C THR A 56 9.19 -10.42 -4.77
N ASN A 57 10.23 -11.13 -4.31
CA ASN A 57 11.37 -11.51 -5.15
C ASN A 57 11.10 -12.73 -6.05
N CYS A 58 10.42 -13.76 -5.51
CA CYS A 58 10.32 -15.06 -6.20
C CYS A 58 8.93 -15.72 -6.17
N GLY A 59 7.92 -15.08 -5.55
CA GLY A 59 6.55 -15.60 -5.43
C GLY A 59 6.35 -16.72 -4.41
N HIS A 60 7.35 -17.06 -3.58
CA HIS A 60 7.18 -18.09 -2.55
C HIS A 60 6.13 -17.65 -1.52
N VAL A 61 5.20 -18.54 -1.19
CA VAL A 61 4.10 -18.29 -0.26
C VAL A 61 4.29 -19.10 1.02
N VAL A 62 4.07 -18.45 2.16
CA VAL A 62 4.08 -19.07 3.50
C VAL A 62 2.87 -18.61 4.30
N ILE A 63 2.25 -19.54 5.02
CA ILE A 63 1.12 -19.26 5.92
C ILE A 63 1.64 -19.19 7.36
N GLY A 64 1.33 -18.10 8.05
CA GLY A 64 1.68 -17.96 9.46
C GLY A 64 1.41 -16.56 9.99
N LYS A 65 1.58 -16.39 11.31
CA LYS A 65 1.42 -15.09 11.97
C LYS A 65 2.54 -14.10 11.65
N LYS A 66 3.69 -14.56 11.16
CA LYS A 66 4.87 -13.74 10.84
C LYS A 66 5.51 -14.17 9.54
N ALA A 67 6.06 -13.23 8.78
CA ALA A 67 6.94 -13.54 7.66
C ALA A 67 8.28 -14.12 8.17
N PRO A 68 8.90 -15.07 7.44
CA PRO A 68 10.18 -15.67 7.83
C PRO A 68 11.31 -14.65 7.73
N GLN A 69 12.38 -14.84 8.52
CA GLN A 69 13.55 -13.95 8.49
C GLN A 69 14.29 -13.99 7.15
N MET A 70 14.31 -15.17 6.52
CA MET A 70 14.90 -15.43 5.21
C MET A 70 13.92 -16.24 4.37
N CYS A 71 13.81 -15.94 3.09
CA CYS A 71 13.00 -16.74 2.17
C CYS A 71 13.67 -18.11 1.95
N PRO A 72 12.99 -19.23 2.19
CA PRO A 72 13.58 -20.57 2.07
C PRO A 72 13.82 -21.00 0.62
N VAL A 73 13.37 -20.20 -0.37
CA VAL A 73 13.51 -20.52 -1.80
C VAL A 73 14.63 -19.71 -2.45
N CYS A 74 14.62 -18.38 -2.27
CA CYS A 74 15.53 -17.48 -2.98
C CYS A 74 16.57 -16.80 -2.08
N ASP A 75 16.61 -17.14 -0.79
CA ASP A 75 17.57 -16.64 0.19
C ASP A 75 17.61 -15.10 0.34
N HIS A 76 16.51 -14.42 -0.02
CA HIS A 76 16.35 -12.98 0.20
C HIS A 76 15.75 -12.70 1.59
N PRO A 77 16.08 -11.55 2.21
CA PRO A 77 15.66 -11.22 3.55
C PRO A 77 14.14 -11.02 3.67
N ARG A 78 13.65 -11.04 4.91
CA ARG A 78 12.23 -10.81 5.29
C ARG A 78 11.61 -9.60 4.60
N ASP A 79 12.40 -8.58 4.31
CA ASP A 79 11.95 -7.31 3.73
C ASP A 79 11.32 -7.46 2.34
N TYR A 80 11.50 -8.63 1.70
CA TYR A 80 10.83 -8.99 0.46
C TYR A 80 9.45 -9.62 0.67
N PHE A 81 8.98 -9.87 1.89
CA PHE A 81 7.66 -10.44 2.13
C PHE A 81 6.60 -9.36 2.29
N GLU A 82 5.47 -9.55 1.62
CA GLU A 82 4.25 -8.77 1.81
C GLU A 82 3.05 -9.68 2.10
N ILE A 83 1.93 -9.10 2.49
CA ILE A 83 0.66 -9.84 2.58
C ILE A 83 0.19 -10.11 1.16
N LYS A 84 -0.10 -11.37 0.84
CA LYS A 84 -0.62 -11.75 -0.46
C LYS A 84 -1.94 -11.03 -0.75
N VAL A 85 -1.98 -10.28 -1.86
CA VAL A 85 -3.17 -9.59 -2.35
C VAL A 85 -3.73 -10.34 -3.55
N VAL A 86 -5.06 -10.48 -3.62
CA VAL A 86 -5.78 -11.07 -4.77
C VAL A 86 -6.75 -10.02 -5.30
N ASN A 87 -6.54 -9.56 -6.53
CA ASN A 87 -7.28 -8.43 -7.13
C ASN A 87 -7.63 -8.64 -8.61
N TYR A 88 -7.80 -9.89 -9.05
CA TYR A 88 -8.29 -10.28 -10.37
C TYR A 88 -9.72 -10.81 -10.32
#